data_AF-A0A6B0GN89-F1
#
_entry.id   AF-A0A6B0GN89-F1
#
_cell.length_a   1.000
_cell.length_b   1.000
_cell.length_c   1.000
_cell.angle_alpha   90.00
_cell.angle_beta   90.00
_cell.angle_gamma   90.00
#
_symmetry.space_group_name_H-M   'P 1'
#
loop_
_entity.id
_entity.type
_entity.pdbx_description
1 polymer ?
#
loop_
_entity_poly.entity_id
_entity_poly.type
_entity_poly.pdbx_seq_one_letter_code
_entity_poly.pdbx_strand_id
1 'polypeptide(L)'
;MSIHPPTTDRVSTPASTPKHWYTPLGYAVGTTVTLTAFAYVVALTGGETAAAARETGQLLFAVVSLVGLAVYPALFKDALHLSERPTEWRPAWKAHMSFGLLIPLAVFVVASVQFPARAGELAFLSHAAAATVVSYTYLYRRHRTVGLRSSTGRMAHSNS
;
A
#
# COMPACT_ATOMS: atom_id res chain seq x y z
N MET A 1 -20.51 -42.09 39.90
CA MET A 1 -20.90 -42.01 38.48
C MET A 1 -20.62 -40.57 38.04
N SER A 2 -19.41 -40.28 37.58
CA SER A 2 -18.99 -38.92 37.21
C SER A 2 -19.32 -38.66 35.76
N ILE A 3 -20.14 -37.64 35.52
CA ILE A 3 -20.53 -37.17 34.19
C ILE A 3 -19.41 -36.23 33.72
N HIS A 4 -18.56 -36.70 32.81
CA HIS A 4 -17.63 -35.82 32.12
C HIS A 4 -18.42 -34.90 31.16
N PRO A 5 -18.30 -33.57 31.27
CA PRO A 5 -18.92 -32.68 30.30
C PRO A 5 -18.27 -32.88 28.93
N PRO A 6 -19.05 -32.82 27.83
CA PRO A 6 -18.52 -32.95 26.49
C PRO A 6 -17.52 -31.83 26.23
N THR A 7 -16.29 -32.21 25.87
CA THR A 7 -15.29 -31.32 25.30
C THR A 7 -15.90 -30.68 24.06
N THR A 8 -16.25 -29.41 24.17
CA THR A 8 -16.62 -28.60 23.01
C THR A 8 -15.35 -28.42 22.20
N ASP A 9 -15.14 -29.30 21.23
CA ASP A 9 -14.23 -29.06 20.12
C ASP A 9 -14.66 -27.75 19.48
N ARG A 10 -13.98 -26.66 19.86
CA ARG A 10 -14.08 -25.40 19.15
C ARG A 10 -13.65 -25.73 17.73
N VAL A 11 -14.62 -25.84 16.82
CA VAL A 11 -14.39 -25.74 15.39
C VAL A 11 -13.57 -24.48 15.22
N SER A 12 -12.27 -24.66 15.00
CA SER A 12 -11.35 -23.58 14.72
C SER A 12 -11.79 -23.03 13.38
N THR A 13 -12.63 -22.00 13.41
CA THR A 13 -12.97 -21.24 12.22
C THR A 13 -11.64 -20.87 11.57
N PRO A 14 -11.42 -21.22 10.29
CA PRO A 14 -10.16 -20.92 9.63
C PRO A 14 -9.93 -19.43 9.80
N ALA A 15 -8.86 -19.06 10.49
CA ALA A 15 -8.55 -17.69 10.84
C ALA A 15 -8.61 -16.86 9.56
N SER A 16 -9.69 -16.08 9.41
CA SER A 16 -9.95 -15.38 8.16
C SER A 16 -8.78 -14.43 7.93
N THR A 17 -8.00 -14.69 6.88
CA THR A 17 -6.86 -13.85 6.55
C THR A 17 -7.43 -12.46 6.25
N PRO A 18 -7.08 -11.42 7.03
CA PRO A 18 -7.71 -10.11 6.86
C PRO A 18 -7.49 -9.61 5.45
N LYS A 19 -8.55 -9.19 4.74
CA LYS A 19 -8.50 -8.74 3.35
C LYS A 19 -7.84 -7.36 3.17
N HIS A 20 -7.34 -6.74 4.24
CA HIS A 20 -6.85 -5.35 4.24
C HIS A 20 -5.54 -5.14 3.48
N TRP A 21 -4.76 -6.20 3.23
CA TRP A 21 -3.53 -6.12 2.43
C TRP A 21 -3.79 -6.05 0.91
N TYR A 22 -5.01 -6.30 0.43
CA TYR A 22 -5.36 -6.13 -0.98
C TYR A 22 -5.41 -4.66 -1.40
N THR A 23 -5.73 -3.75 -0.48
CA THR A 23 -5.77 -2.30 -0.76
C THR A 23 -4.39 -1.74 -1.12
N PRO A 24 -3.32 -1.90 -0.31
CA PRO A 24 -1.98 -1.43 -0.69
C PRO A 24 -1.45 -2.16 -1.94
N LEU A 25 -1.79 -3.44 -2.13
CA LEU A 25 -1.40 -4.17 -3.34
C LEU A 25 -2.06 -3.61 -4.60
N GLY A 26 -3.40 -3.48 -4.58
CA GLY A 26 -4.17 -2.95 -5.70
C GLY A 26 -3.74 -1.51 -6.03
N TYR A 27 -3.46 -0.71 -5.00
CA TYR A 27 -2.93 0.64 -5.18
C TYR A 27 -1.55 0.64 -5.84
N ALA A 28 -0.60 -0.17 -5.34
CA ALA A 28 0.76 -0.20 -5.87
C ALA A 28 0.79 -0.66 -7.34
N VAL A 29 0.05 -1.73 -7.65
CA VAL A 29 -0.06 -2.23 -9.03
C VAL A 29 -0.77 -1.22 -9.91
N GLY A 30 -1.93 -0.72 -9.48
CA GLY A 30 -2.71 0.26 -10.24
C GLY A 30 -1.91 1.52 -10.54
N THR A 31 -1.27 2.10 -9.53
CA THR A 31 -0.44 3.31 -9.70
C THR A 31 0.73 3.06 -10.63
N THR A 32 1.43 1.92 -10.51
CA THR A 32 2.55 1.58 -11.41
C THR A 32 2.09 1.45 -12.86
N VAL A 33 0.96 0.77 -13.10
CA VAL A 33 0.38 0.64 -14.44
C VAL A 33 -0.02 2.01 -14.99
N THR A 34 -0.70 2.83 -14.20
CA THR A 34 -1.14 4.17 -14.60
C THR A 34 0.04 5.08 -14.96
N LEU A 35 1.08 5.13 -14.11
CA LEU A 35 2.27 5.95 -14.37
C LEU A 35 3.01 5.49 -15.63
N THR A 36 3.16 4.18 -15.81
CA THR A 36 3.88 3.61 -16.97
C THR A 36 3.10 3.85 -18.27
N ALA A 37 1.77 3.64 -18.25
CA ALA A 37 0.92 3.88 -19.41
C ALA A 37 0.93 5.37 -19.81
N PHE A 38 0.84 6.28 -18.84
CA PHE A 38 0.93 7.71 -19.10
C PHE A 38 2.28 8.10 -19.72
N ALA A 39 3.39 7.64 -19.14
CA ALA A 39 4.73 7.90 -19.68
C ALA A 39 4.91 7.35 -21.11
N TYR A 40 4.37 6.15 -21.38
CA TYR A 40 4.40 5.54 -22.70
C TYR A 40 3.62 6.36 -23.74
N VAL A 41 2.41 6.84 -23.40
CA VAL A 41 1.62 7.70 -24.29
C VAL A 41 2.34 9.01 -24.58
N VAL A 42 2.90 9.67 -23.56
CA VAL A 42 3.67 10.92 -23.73
C VAL A 42 4.89 10.71 -24.62
N ALA A 43 5.57 9.57 -24.49
CA ALA A 43 6.72 9.24 -25.34
C ALA A 43 6.34 9.03 -26.80
N LEU A 44 5.19 8.39 -27.07
CA LEU A 44 4.71 8.15 -28.44
C LEU A 44 4.23 9.41 -29.16
N THR A 45 3.69 10.39 -28.45
CA THR A 45 3.13 11.60 -29.07
C THR A 45 4.12 12.74 -29.26
N GLY A 46 5.41 12.52 -28.94
CA GLY A 46 6.47 13.51 -29.15
C GLY A 46 6.28 14.83 -28.40
N GLY A 47 5.39 14.89 -27.41
CA GLY A 47 5.02 16.11 -26.70
C GLY A 47 4.11 17.06 -27.46
N GLU A 48 3.69 16.76 -28.69
CA GLU A 48 2.78 17.63 -29.46
C GLU A 48 1.39 17.72 -28.81
N THR A 49 0.98 16.66 -28.10
CA THR A 49 -0.24 16.62 -27.29
C THR A 49 0.00 17.03 -25.83
N ALA A 50 1.16 17.60 -25.48
CA ALA A 50 1.57 17.82 -24.09
C ALA A 50 0.60 18.70 -23.30
N ALA A 51 -0.08 19.66 -23.93
CA ALA A 51 -1.07 20.51 -23.24
C ALA A 51 -2.32 19.72 -22.81
N ALA A 52 -2.92 18.95 -23.73
CA ALA A 52 -4.09 18.11 -23.44
C ALA A 52 -3.72 16.92 -22.53
N ALA A 53 -2.54 16.34 -22.73
CA ALA A 53 -2.00 15.29 -21.87
C ALA A 53 -1.70 15.81 -20.46
N ARG A 54 -1.35 17.08 -20.31
CA ARG A 54 -1.10 17.71 -19.00
C ARG A 54 -2.39 17.87 -18.19
N GLU A 55 -3.46 18.41 -18.77
CA GLU A 55 -4.74 18.55 -18.05
C GLU A 55 -5.29 17.18 -17.63
N THR A 56 -5.27 16.23 -18.57
CA THR A 56 -5.70 14.85 -18.31
C THR A 56 -4.80 14.17 -17.27
N GLY A 57 -3.48 14.36 -17.36
CA GLY A 57 -2.49 13.82 -16.44
C GLY A 57 -2.63 14.39 -15.04
N GLN A 58 -2.89 15.69 -14.89
CA GLN A 58 -3.12 16.33 -13.60
C GLN A 58 -4.35 15.74 -12.91
N LEU A 59 -5.47 15.60 -13.61
CA LEU A 59 -6.68 15.00 -13.06
C LEU A 59 -6.42 13.54 -12.65
N LEU A 60 -5.73 12.78 -13.51
CA LEU A 60 -5.35 11.40 -13.25
C LEU A 60 -4.49 11.27 -11.99
N PHE A 61 -3.46 12.10 -11.83
CA PHE A 61 -2.59 12.07 -10.65
C PHE A 61 -3.32 12.54 -9.39
N ALA A 62 -4.24 13.50 -9.50
CA ALA A 62 -5.09 13.88 -8.38
C ALA A 62 -5.96 12.71 -7.92
N VAL A 63 -6.61 12.00 -8.85
CA VAL A 63 -7.43 10.81 -8.54
C VAL A 63 -6.58 9.70 -7.92
N VAL A 64 -5.43 9.36 -8.51
CA VAL A 64 -4.50 8.37 -7.97
C VAL A 64 -4.02 8.77 -6.57
N SER A 65 -3.74 10.05 -6.36
CA SER A 65 -3.33 10.57 -5.06
C SER A 65 -4.47 10.41 -4.03
N LEU A 66 -5.70 10.75 -4.38
CA LEU A 66 -6.87 10.61 -3.51
C LEU A 66 -7.14 9.15 -3.15
N VAL A 67 -7.09 8.24 -4.12
CA VAL A 67 -7.20 6.78 -3.87
C VAL A 67 -6.06 6.30 -2.98
N GLY A 68 -4.86 6.88 -3.12
CA GLY A 68 -3.70 6.61 -2.27
C GLY A 68 -3.93 6.91 -0.80
N LEU A 69 -4.80 7.87 -0.47
CA LEU A 69 -5.15 8.13 0.93
C LEU A 69 -5.84 6.94 1.61
N ALA A 70 -6.55 6.09 0.85
CA ALA A 70 -7.18 4.87 1.37
C ALA A 70 -6.15 3.79 1.75
N VAL A 71 -4.91 3.89 1.28
CA VAL A 71 -3.82 2.98 1.64
C VAL A 71 -3.49 3.10 3.13
N TYR A 72 -3.42 4.32 3.68
CA TYR A 72 -3.00 4.52 5.06
C TYR A 72 -3.92 3.88 6.11
N PRO A 73 -5.26 4.05 6.09
CA PRO A 73 -6.14 3.36 7.03
C PRO A 73 -6.13 1.84 6.84
N ALA A 74 -5.92 1.35 5.61
CA ALA A 74 -5.78 -0.09 5.35
C ALA A 74 -4.48 -0.64 5.96
N LEU A 75 -3.36 0.07 5.79
CA LEU A 75 -2.08 -0.26 6.42
C LEU A 75 -2.18 -0.22 7.95
N PHE A 76 -2.85 0.78 8.51
CA PHE A 76 -3.05 0.89 9.95
C PHE A 76 -3.85 -0.31 10.50
N LYS A 77 -4.97 -0.69 9.85
CA LYS A 77 -5.78 -1.84 10.27
C LYS A 77 -5.00 -3.16 10.19
N ASP A 78 -4.26 -3.40 9.10
CA ASP A 78 -3.45 -4.61 8.97
C ASP A 78 -2.25 -4.61 9.95
N ALA A 79 -1.67 -3.44 10.22
CA ALA A 79 -0.59 -3.28 11.21
C ALA A 79 -1.04 -3.59 12.64
N LEU A 80 -2.23 -3.11 13.05
CA LEU A 80 -2.82 -3.43 14.35
C LEU A 80 -3.05 -4.94 14.49
N HIS A 81 -3.65 -5.56 13.47
CA HIS A 81 -3.89 -7.01 13.46
C HIS A 81 -2.60 -7.84 13.57
N LEU A 82 -1.51 -7.39 12.92
CA LEU A 82 -0.21 -8.04 13.02
C LEU A 82 0.47 -7.81 14.37
N SER A 83 0.21 -6.69 15.03
CA SER A 83 0.80 -6.37 16.33
C SER A 83 0.28 -7.24 17.48
N GLU A 84 -0.94 -7.79 17.33
CA GLU A 84 -1.54 -8.74 18.26
C GLU A 84 -1.02 -10.17 18.08
N ARG A 85 -0.35 -10.45 16.94
CA ARG A 85 0.25 -11.76 16.68
C ARG A 85 1.67 -11.80 17.22
N PRO A 86 2.13 -12.94 17.77
CA PRO A 86 3.52 -13.13 18.18
C PRO A 86 4.40 -13.26 16.93
N THR A 87 4.67 -12.14 16.28
CA THR A 87 5.53 -12.02 15.11
C THR A 87 6.71 -11.11 15.46
N GLU A 88 7.89 -11.42 14.94
CA GLU A 88 9.12 -10.64 15.19
C GLU A 88 9.04 -9.23 14.57
N TRP A 89 8.17 -9.03 13.58
CA TRP A 89 8.03 -7.77 12.88
C TRP A 89 6.86 -6.96 13.42
N ARG A 90 7.17 -5.81 14.02
CA ARG A 90 6.18 -4.78 14.37
C ARG A 90 6.13 -3.72 13.26
N PRO A 91 5.04 -3.63 12.47
CA PRO A 91 4.92 -2.63 11.43
C PRO A 91 4.94 -1.20 12.02
N ALA A 92 5.97 -0.44 11.65
CA ALA A 92 6.12 0.98 12.02
C ALA A 92 5.18 1.87 11.19
N TRP A 93 3.87 1.69 11.34
CA TRP A 93 2.85 2.39 10.54
C TRP A 93 2.98 3.92 10.60
N LYS A 94 3.39 4.45 11.77
CA LYS A 94 3.65 5.89 11.96
C LYS A 94 4.70 6.41 10.99
N ALA A 95 5.82 5.69 10.85
CA ALA A 95 6.88 6.06 9.91
C ALA A 95 6.37 6.07 8.47
N HIS A 96 5.58 5.05 8.08
CA HIS A 96 5.02 4.96 6.73
C HIS A 96 4.03 6.11 6.43
N MET A 97 3.18 6.48 7.39
CA MET A 97 2.28 7.65 7.24
C MET A 97 3.05 8.96 7.18
N SER A 98 4.04 9.16 8.06
CA SER A 98 4.86 10.37 8.05
C SER A 98 5.60 10.53 6.73
N PHE A 99 6.22 9.48 6.20
CA PHE A 99 6.86 9.55 4.87
C PHE A 99 5.85 9.84 3.76
N GLY A 100 4.71 9.15 3.76
CA GLY A 100 3.68 9.31 2.74
C GLY A 100 3.07 10.71 2.68
N LEU A 101 3.01 11.43 3.80
CA LEU A 101 2.36 12.76 3.88
C LEU A 101 3.34 13.93 3.95
N LEU A 102 4.52 13.75 4.57
CA LEU A 102 5.50 14.84 4.69
C LEU A 102 6.25 15.09 3.39
N ILE A 103 6.54 14.05 2.59
CA ILE A 103 7.20 14.24 1.30
C ILE A 103 6.35 15.12 0.38
N PRO A 104 5.05 14.83 0.15
CA PRO A 104 4.22 15.65 -0.73
C PRO A 104 4.02 17.06 -0.21
N LEU A 105 3.92 17.23 1.11
CA LEU A 105 3.85 18.55 1.73
C LEU A 105 5.12 19.36 1.48
N ALA A 106 6.30 18.77 1.69
CA ALA A 106 7.57 19.42 1.41
C ALA A 106 7.71 19.78 -0.07
N VAL A 107 7.33 18.86 -0.97
CA VAL A 107 7.30 19.10 -2.41
C VAL A 107 6.36 20.26 -2.74
N PHE A 108 5.16 20.29 -2.16
CA PHE A 108 4.21 21.39 -2.37
C PHE A 108 4.78 22.73 -1.93
N VAL A 109 5.40 22.81 -0.75
CA VAL A 109 5.98 24.06 -0.23
C VAL A 109 7.10 24.56 -1.15
N VAL A 110 8.05 23.68 -1.51
CA VAL A 110 9.17 24.04 -2.39
C VAL A 110 8.66 24.43 -3.78
N ALA A 111 7.73 23.64 -4.34
CA ALA A 111 7.17 23.90 -5.65
C ALA A 111 6.28 25.14 -5.69
N SER A 112 5.62 25.52 -4.59
CA SER A 112 4.83 26.76 -4.54
C SER A 112 5.69 28.00 -4.71
N VAL A 113 6.96 27.92 -4.30
CA VAL A 113 7.94 29.01 -4.47
C VAL A 113 8.59 28.97 -5.85
N GLN A 114 9.01 27.79 -6.30
CA GLN A 114 9.81 27.63 -7.54
C GLN A 114 8.95 27.51 -8.80
N PHE A 115 7.79 26.85 -8.70
CA PHE A 115 6.91 26.46 -9.80
C PHE A 115 5.43 26.60 -9.41
N PRO A 116 4.94 27.80 -9.05
CA PRO A 116 3.62 27.97 -8.43
C PRO A 116 2.48 27.37 -9.26
N ALA A 117 2.53 27.49 -10.59
CA ALA A 117 1.54 26.92 -11.50
C ALA A 117 1.51 25.38 -11.56
N ARG A 118 2.55 24.71 -11.03
CA ARG A 118 2.71 23.24 -11.04
C ARG A 118 2.79 22.64 -9.65
N ALA A 119 2.69 23.44 -8.58
CA ALA A 119 2.89 22.97 -7.22
C ALA A 119 1.93 21.85 -6.82
N GLY A 120 0.64 21.98 -7.18
CA GLY A 120 -0.36 20.94 -6.93
C GLY A 120 -0.08 19.64 -7.68
N GLU A 121 0.30 19.72 -8.96
CA GLU A 121 0.65 18.55 -9.79
C GLU A 121 1.84 17.78 -9.19
N LEU A 122 2.91 18.49 -8.84
CA LEU A 122 4.10 17.90 -8.23
C LEU A 122 3.79 17.30 -6.85
N ALA A 123 2.91 17.91 -6.07
CA ALA A 123 2.43 17.37 -4.81
C ALA A 123 1.65 16.06 -5.00
N PHE A 124 0.72 16.00 -5.96
CA PHE A 124 -0.03 14.76 -6.24
C PHE A 124 0.86 13.64 -6.77
N LEU A 125 1.79 13.96 -7.68
CA LEU A 125 2.73 12.99 -8.23
C LEU A 125 3.65 12.44 -7.13
N SER A 126 4.19 13.32 -6.28
CA SER A 126 5.04 12.90 -5.15
C SER A 126 4.25 12.09 -4.11
N HIS A 127 2.97 12.39 -3.87
CA HIS A 127 2.11 11.56 -3.02
C HIS A 127 1.88 10.18 -3.63
N ALA A 128 1.53 10.10 -4.90
CA ALA A 128 1.35 8.83 -5.60
C ALA A 128 2.61 7.96 -5.55
N ALA A 129 3.79 8.57 -5.78
CA ALA A 129 5.07 7.88 -5.69
C ALA A 129 5.36 7.41 -4.26
N ALA A 130 5.20 8.29 -3.25
CA ALA A 130 5.46 7.97 -1.85
C ALA A 130 4.53 6.85 -1.34
N ALA A 131 3.22 6.94 -1.63
CA ALA A 131 2.24 5.92 -1.28
C ALA A 131 2.54 4.57 -1.96
N THR A 132 3.05 4.59 -3.19
CA THR A 132 3.49 3.39 -3.91
C THR A 132 4.71 2.74 -3.26
N VAL A 133 5.74 3.53 -2.93
CA VAL A 133 6.94 3.03 -2.22
C VAL A 133 6.58 2.47 -0.84
N VAL A 134 5.73 3.17 -0.09
CA VAL A 134 5.21 2.72 1.20
C VAL A 134 4.47 1.39 1.05
N SER A 135 3.61 1.26 0.03
CA SER A 135 2.86 0.04 -0.26
C SER A 135 3.79 -1.13 -0.58
N TYR A 136 4.76 -0.95 -1.48
CA TYR A 136 5.73 -2.00 -1.82
C TYR A 136 6.59 -2.40 -0.63
N THR A 137 7.10 -1.44 0.13
CA THR A 137 7.93 -1.70 1.31
C THR A 137 7.16 -2.50 2.36
N TYR A 138 5.90 -2.11 2.59
CA TYR A 138 5.01 -2.81 3.50
C TYR A 138 4.74 -4.24 3.04
N LEU A 139 4.34 -4.42 1.78
CA LEU A 139 4.04 -5.72 1.19
C LEU A 139 5.25 -6.65 1.19
N TYR A 140 6.43 -6.13 0.89
CA TYR A 140 7.69 -6.89 0.93
C TYR A 140 7.97 -7.41 2.34
N ARG A 141 7.90 -6.54 3.36
CA ARG A 141 8.12 -6.93 4.76
C ARG A 141 7.05 -7.91 5.25
N ARG A 142 5.79 -7.68 4.89
CA ARG A 142 4.67 -8.57 5.22
C ARG A 142 4.82 -9.95 4.56
N HIS A 143 5.20 -10.00 3.29
CA HIS A 143 5.44 -11.25 2.57
C HIS A 143 6.59 -12.03 3.18
N ARG A 144 7.71 -11.37 3.51
CA ARG A 144 8.85 -12.02 4.16
C ARG A 144 8.48 -12.60 5.53
N THR A 145 7.70 -11.90 6.33
CA THR A 145 7.40 -12.30 7.73
C THR A 145 6.27 -13.33 7.82
N VAL A 146 5.19 -13.13 7.06
CA VAL A 146 4.02 -14.02 7.07
C VAL A 146 4.18 -15.18 6.07
N GLY A 147 4.79 -14.93 4.91
CA GLY A 147 5.00 -15.92 3.86
C GLY A 147 6.04 -16.99 4.22
N LEU A 148 7.12 -16.63 4.94
CA LEU A 148 8.09 -17.63 5.39
C LEU A 148 7.54 -18.54 6.51
N ARG A 149 6.63 -18.04 7.35
CA ARG A 149 6.03 -18.84 8.42
C ARG A 149 5.07 -19.92 7.89
N SER A 150 4.37 -19.65 6.80
CA SER A 150 3.43 -20.60 6.20
C SER A 150 4.12 -21.75 5.44
N SER A 151 5.36 -21.57 4.98
CA SER A 151 6.16 -22.65 4.39
C SER A 151 6.75 -23.60 5.44
N THR A 152 7.20 -23.08 6.59
CA THR A 152 7.84 -23.91 7.63
C THR A 152 6.83 -24.79 8.38
N GLY A 153 5.61 -24.29 8.63
CA GLY A 153 4.55 -25.09 9.24
C GLY A 153 4.00 -26.20 8.36
N ARG A 154 4.08 -26.06 7.03
CA ARG A 154 3.57 -27.06 6.07
C ARG A 154 4.48 -28.28 5.96
N MET A 155 5.79 -28.13 6.22
CA MET A 155 6.72 -29.27 6.27
C MET A 155 6.61 -30.08 7.56
N ALA A 156 6.17 -29.48 8.67
CA ALA A 156 5.98 -30.20 9.94
C ALA A 156 4.82 -31.21 9.91
N HIS A 157 3.80 -30.97 9.07
CA HIS A 157 2.65 -31.88 8.91
C HIS A 157 2.81 -32.91 7.78
N SER A 158 3.88 -32.83 6.98
CA SER A 158 4.11 -33.77 5.87
C SER A 158 4.91 -35.01 6.27
N ASN A 159 5.42 -35.07 7.51
CA ASN A 159 6.33 -36.11 7.97
C ASN A 159 5.78 -36.93 9.16
N SER A 160 4.47 -36.85 9.43
CA SER A 160 3.81 -37.65 10.47
C SER A 160 2.81 -38.62 9.86
#